data_AF-A0A662GKY5-F1
#
_entry.id   AF-A0A662GKY5-F1
#
_cell.length_a   1.000
_cell.length_b   1.000
_cell.length_c   1.000
_cell.angle_alpha   90.00
_cell.angle_beta   90.00
_cell.angle_gamma   90.00
#
_symmetry.space_group_name_H-M   'P 1'
#
loop_
_entity.id
_entity.type
_entity.pdbx_description
1 polymer ?
#
loop_
_entity_poly.entity_id
_entity_poly.type
_entity_poly.pdbx_seq_one_letter_code
_entity_poly.pdbx_strand_id
1 'polypeptide(L)'
;MENSFIGEFNKEFKKLYFDYNKAVSENDFDKAIEIGERILKGLIKISKEHILGVLRNSTIKDLVEDIIAFHEKNLAFIEGTCEAIKDMPVLFTFDTKERAVELLSSSISEFFSFVLGALIILADLEATARNYSTKNEDKSSVPRVM
;
A
#
# COMPACT_ATOMS: atom_id res chain seq x y z
N MET A 1 -15.02 9.60 -17.69
CA MET A 1 -14.66 8.56 -16.71
C MET A 1 -13.43 9.07 -15.98
N GLU A 2 -13.59 9.66 -14.80
CA GLU A 2 -12.45 9.89 -13.92
C GLU A 2 -11.93 8.49 -13.53
N ASN A 3 -10.78 8.10 -14.08
CA ASN A 3 -10.01 7.01 -13.50
C ASN A 3 -9.54 7.52 -12.14
N SER A 4 -10.32 7.25 -11.08
CA SER A 4 -9.85 7.56 -9.74
C SER A 4 -8.57 6.77 -9.50
N PHE A 5 -7.53 7.44 -9.01
CA PHE A 5 -6.25 6.82 -8.62
C PHE A 5 -6.47 5.50 -7.85
N ILE A 6 -7.49 5.46 -6.99
CA ILE A 6 -7.90 4.27 -6.21
C ILE A 6 -8.33 3.10 -7.11
N GLY A 7 -9.04 3.38 -8.21
CA GLY A 7 -9.44 2.37 -9.19
C GLY A 7 -8.24 1.77 -9.92
N GLU A 8 -7.26 2.59 -10.31
CA GLU A 8 -6.02 2.13 -10.95
C GLU A 8 -5.14 1.35 -9.96
N PHE A 9 -4.96 1.87 -8.75
CA PHE A 9 -4.27 1.20 -7.64
C PHE A 9 -4.85 -0.19 -7.37
N ASN A 10 -6.18 -0.29 -7.20
CA ASN A 10 -6.84 -1.56 -6.91
C ASN A 10 -6.67 -2.56 -8.07
N LYS A 11 -6.73 -2.09 -9.32
CA LYS A 11 -6.55 -2.94 -10.49
C LYS A 11 -5.12 -3.47 -10.60
N GLU A 12 -4.13 -2.60 -10.42
CA GLU A 12 -2.71 -2.97 -10.46
C GLU A 12 -2.37 -3.96 -9.35
N PHE A 13 -2.76 -3.65 -8.11
CA PHE A 13 -2.46 -4.51 -6.96
C PHE A 13 -3.18 -5.85 -7.03
N LYS A 14 -4.41 -5.92 -7.55
CA LYS A 14 -5.07 -7.21 -7.80
C LYS A 14 -4.27 -8.11 -8.74
N LYS A 15 -3.68 -7.54 -9.79
CA LYS A 15 -2.84 -8.29 -10.71
C LYS A 15 -1.56 -8.76 -10.02
N LEU A 16 -0.86 -7.88 -9.32
CA LEU A 16 0.36 -8.24 -8.58
C LEU A 16 0.09 -9.32 -7.52
N TYR A 17 -0.99 -9.20 -6.76
CA TYR A 17 -1.40 -10.23 -5.80
C TYR A 17 -1.72 -11.57 -6.44
N PHE A 18 -2.37 -11.56 -7.61
CA PHE A 18 -2.63 -12.78 -8.36
C PHE A 18 -1.32 -13.46 -8.79
N ASP A 19 -0.40 -12.69 -9.38
CA ASP A 19 0.90 -13.19 -9.82
C ASP A 19 1.74 -13.69 -8.64
N TYR A 20 1.68 -13.00 -7.49
CA TYR A 20 2.30 -13.40 -6.23
C TYR A 20 1.76 -14.74 -5.73
N ASN A 21 0.44 -14.84 -5.56
CA ASN A 21 -0.21 -16.06 -5.06
C ASN A 21 0.04 -17.26 -5.98
N LYS A 22 0.11 -17.01 -7.30
CA LYS A 22 0.47 -18.04 -8.27
C LYS A 22 1.89 -18.55 -8.01
N ALA A 23 2.87 -17.66 -7.89
CA ALA A 23 4.25 -18.04 -7.59
C ALA A 23 4.38 -18.82 -6.27
N VAL A 24 3.67 -18.38 -5.22
CA VAL A 24 3.58 -19.10 -3.94
C VAL A 24 3.02 -20.51 -4.13
N SER A 25 1.91 -20.66 -4.87
CA SER A 25 1.28 -21.96 -5.11
C SER A 25 2.14 -22.93 -5.93
N GLU A 26 3.01 -22.39 -6.78
CA GLU A 26 3.95 -23.15 -7.60
C GLU A 26 5.25 -23.49 -6.85
N ASN A 27 5.40 -23.06 -5.59
CA ASN A 27 6.63 -23.10 -4.79
C ASN A 27 7.83 -22.40 -5.48
N ASP A 28 7.54 -21.45 -6.36
CA ASP A 28 8.53 -20.58 -7.00
C ASP A 28 8.84 -19.43 -6.05
N PHE A 29 9.58 -19.72 -4.97
CA PHE A 29 9.82 -18.76 -3.91
C PHE A 29 10.68 -17.58 -4.36
N ASP A 30 11.60 -17.78 -5.31
CA ASP A 30 12.39 -16.68 -5.86
C ASP A 30 11.49 -15.65 -6.54
N LYS A 31 10.56 -16.11 -7.37
CA LYS A 31 9.59 -15.24 -8.04
C LYS A 31 8.57 -14.67 -7.05
N ALA A 32 8.13 -15.44 -6.07
CA ALA A 32 7.22 -14.95 -5.04
C ALA A 32 7.87 -13.80 -4.25
N ILE A 33 9.14 -13.94 -3.87
CA ILE A 33 9.91 -12.89 -3.19
C ILE A 33 10.02 -11.65 -4.08
N GLU A 34 10.40 -11.80 -5.36
CA GLU A 34 10.52 -10.68 -6.30
C GLU A 34 9.21 -9.88 -6.41
N ILE A 35 8.07 -10.58 -6.59
CA ILE A 35 6.76 -9.93 -6.71
C ILE A 35 6.35 -9.33 -5.37
N GLY A 36 6.56 -10.04 -4.26
CA GLY A 36 6.18 -9.59 -2.92
C GLY A 36 6.91 -8.33 -2.51
N GLU A 37 8.22 -8.24 -2.75
CA GLU A 37 8.99 -7.01 -2.51
C GLU A 37 8.44 -5.84 -3.32
N ARG A 38 8.10 -6.06 -4.61
CA ARG A 38 7.53 -5.02 -5.47
C ARG A 38 6.19 -4.51 -4.93
N ILE A 39 5.32 -5.41 -4.48
CA ILE A 39 4.05 -5.05 -3.84
C ILE A 39 4.32 -4.19 -2.60
N LEU A 40 5.19 -4.64 -1.70
CA LEU A 40 5.43 -3.96 -0.43
C LEU A 40 6.09 -2.57 -0.64
N LYS A 41 7.07 -2.47 -1.54
CA LYS A 41 7.67 -1.19 -1.99
C LYS A 41 6.60 -0.23 -2.54
N GLY A 42 5.68 -0.75 -3.35
CA GLY A 42 4.55 0.03 -3.89
C GLY A 42 3.63 0.58 -2.79
N LEU A 43 3.27 -0.25 -1.81
CA LEU A 43 2.44 0.17 -0.68
C LEU A 43 3.14 1.23 0.19
N ILE A 44 4.43 1.07 0.46
CA ILE A 44 5.23 2.04 1.22
C ILE A 44 5.21 3.39 0.50
N LYS A 45 5.48 3.39 -0.82
CA LYS A 45 5.47 4.60 -1.63
C LYS A 45 4.13 5.31 -1.57
N ILE A 46 3.04 4.58 -1.83
CA ILE A 46 1.68 5.15 -1.83
C ILE A 46 1.31 5.70 -0.45
N SER A 47 1.69 5.00 0.61
CA SER A 47 1.43 5.45 1.98
C SER A 47 2.11 6.79 2.27
N LYS A 48 3.37 6.94 1.86
CA LYS A 48 4.10 8.20 2.06
C LYS A 48 3.53 9.34 1.21
N GLU A 49 3.22 9.07 -0.06
CA GLU A 49 2.79 10.09 -1.01
C GLU A 49 1.33 10.53 -0.80
N HIS A 50 0.41 9.59 -0.56
CA HIS A 50 -1.03 9.85 -0.59
C HIS A 50 -1.70 9.82 0.78
N ILE A 51 -1.11 9.16 1.78
CA ILE A 51 -1.68 9.11 3.13
C ILE A 51 -0.93 10.10 4.02
N LEU A 52 0.37 9.90 4.20
CA LEU A 52 1.16 10.71 5.12
C LEU A 52 1.21 12.19 4.72
N GLY A 53 1.29 12.47 3.42
CA GLY A 53 1.37 13.82 2.87
C GLY A 53 0.14 14.71 3.15
N VAL A 54 -1.02 14.12 3.45
CA VAL A 54 -2.27 14.87 3.68
C VAL A 54 -2.63 15.02 5.17
N LEU A 55 -1.92 14.31 6.06
CA LEU A 55 -2.18 14.35 7.51
C LEU A 55 -1.65 15.64 8.13
N ARG A 56 -2.50 16.30 8.93
CA ARG A 56 -2.16 17.54 9.64
C ARG A 56 -1.98 17.36 11.15
N ASN A 57 -2.60 16.34 11.74
CA ASN A 57 -2.47 16.04 13.16
C ASN A 57 -1.16 15.28 13.38
N SER A 58 -0.26 15.83 14.22
CA SER A 58 1.07 15.25 14.48
C SER A 58 0.98 13.86 15.10
N THR A 59 0.11 13.63 16.07
CA THR A 59 -0.06 12.32 16.71
C THR A 59 -0.50 11.24 15.72
N ILE A 60 -1.45 11.57 14.84
CA ILE A 60 -1.88 10.63 13.79
C ILE A 60 -0.77 10.41 12.76
N LYS A 61 -0.01 11.47 12.45
CA LYS A 61 1.13 11.38 11.55
C LYS A 61 2.19 10.42 12.09
N ASP A 62 2.58 10.56 13.34
CA ASP A 62 3.55 9.69 14.02
C ASP A 62 3.08 8.22 14.01
N LEU A 63 1.80 7.97 14.30
CA LEU A 63 1.23 6.62 14.23
C LEU A 63 1.31 5.99 12.83
N VAL A 64 1.04 6.78 11.78
CA VAL A 64 1.14 6.30 10.40
C VAL A 64 2.60 6.09 10.00
N GLU A 65 3.52 6.95 10.46
CA GLU A 65 4.96 6.76 10.27
C GLU A 65 5.44 5.46 10.93
N ASP A 66 4.97 5.15 12.14
CA ASP A 66 5.29 3.90 12.83
C ASP A 66 4.80 2.65 12.07
N ILE A 67 3.58 2.71 11.50
CA ILE A 67 3.03 1.63 10.67
C ILE A 67 3.89 1.45 9.41
N ILE A 68 4.22 2.53 8.71
CA ILE A 68 5.07 2.48 7.51
C ILE A 68 6.45 1.91 7.88
N ALA A 69 7.06 2.39 8.96
CA ALA A 69 8.38 1.96 9.42
C ALA A 69 8.41 0.48 9.82
N PHE A 70 7.31 -0.06 10.36
CA PHE A 70 7.18 -1.49 10.63
C PHE A 70 7.30 -2.32 9.34
N HIS A 71 6.56 -1.95 8.30
CA HIS A 71 6.60 -2.68 7.02
C HIS A 71 7.92 -2.45 6.26
N GLU A 72 8.56 -1.28 6.40
CA GLU A 72 9.92 -1.03 5.89
C GLU A 72 10.97 -1.92 6.55
N LYS A 73 10.88 -2.12 7.87
CA LYS A 73 11.77 -3.04 8.60
C LYS A 73 11.59 -4.48 8.14
N ASN A 74 10.35 -4.92 7.93
CA ASN A 74 10.08 -6.25 7.41
C ASN A 74 10.67 -6.42 6.00
N LEU A 75 10.49 -5.44 5.12
CA LEU A 75 11.09 -5.46 3.78
C LEU A 75 12.62 -5.54 3.85
N ALA A 76 13.27 -4.67 4.63
CA ALA A 76 14.72 -4.66 4.77
C ALA A 76 15.27 -5.97 5.34
N PHE A 77 14.55 -6.60 6.27
CA PHE A 77 14.89 -7.92 6.79
C PHE A 77 14.83 -9.00 5.70
N ILE A 78 13.80 -9.00 4.86
CA ILE A 78 13.65 -9.94 3.75
C ILE A 78 14.77 -9.74 2.72
N GLU A 79 15.02 -8.50 2.32
CA GLU A 79 16.09 -8.16 1.37
C GLU A 79 17.46 -8.60 1.89
N GLY A 80 17.76 -8.29 3.16
CA GLY A 80 19.01 -8.71 3.80
C GLY A 80 19.14 -10.22 3.93
N THR A 81 18.03 -10.91 4.21
CA THR A 81 18.00 -12.38 4.26
C THR A 81 18.29 -12.97 2.88
N CYS A 82 17.64 -12.46 1.83
CA CYS A 82 17.81 -12.94 0.46
C CYS A 82 19.23 -12.70 -0.06
N GLU A 83 19.82 -11.54 0.24
CA GLU A 83 21.20 -11.26 -0.14
C GLU A 83 22.19 -12.18 0.59
N ALA A 84 21.94 -12.51 1.86
CA ALA A 84 22.79 -13.42 2.63
C ALA A 84 22.81 -14.86 2.09
N ILE A 85 21.74 -15.30 1.43
CA ILE A 85 21.58 -16.68 0.91
C ILE A 85 21.80 -16.81 -0.60
N LYS A 86 22.08 -15.70 -1.29
CA LYS A 86 22.09 -15.61 -2.76
C LYS A 86 23.04 -16.59 -3.46
N ASP A 87 24.20 -16.81 -2.88
CA ASP A 87 25.24 -17.71 -3.42
C ASP A 87 25.21 -19.11 -2.79
N MET A 88 24.21 -19.40 -1.95
CA MET A 88 24.07 -20.70 -1.30
C MET A 88 23.35 -21.70 -2.21
N PRO A 89 23.71 -23.01 -2.15
CA PRO A 89 23.00 -24.04 -2.89
C PRO A 89 21.52 -24.11 -2.47
N VAL A 90 20.62 -24.28 -3.44
CA VAL A 90 19.16 -24.25 -3.26
C VAL A 90 18.69 -25.12 -2.09
N LEU A 91 19.30 -26.29 -1.91
CA LEU A 91 18.97 -27.28 -0.88
C LEU A 91 19.10 -26.73 0.56
N PHE A 92 19.90 -25.68 0.77
CA PHE A 92 20.08 -25.03 2.07
C PHE A 92 19.27 -23.72 2.21
N THR A 93 18.66 -23.25 1.12
CA THR A 93 17.95 -21.96 1.09
C THR A 93 16.43 -22.10 1.15
N PHE A 94 15.90 -23.29 0.87
CA PHE A 94 14.46 -23.53 0.70
C PHE A 94 13.64 -23.01 1.90
N ASP A 95 13.91 -23.50 3.11
CA ASP A 95 13.21 -23.09 4.33
C ASP A 95 13.34 -21.58 4.62
N THR A 96 14.47 -20.99 4.24
CA THR A 96 14.71 -19.56 4.43
C THR A 96 13.85 -18.73 3.47
N LYS A 97 13.77 -19.16 2.20
CA LYS A 97 12.91 -18.53 1.19
C LYS A 97 11.43 -18.71 1.53
N GLU A 98 11.02 -19.87 2.02
CA GLU A 98 9.66 -20.12 2.50
C GLU A 98 9.27 -19.13 3.60
N ARG A 99 10.12 -18.98 4.63
CA ARG A 99 9.89 -18.00 5.71
C ARG A 99 9.84 -16.56 5.22
N ALA A 100 10.68 -16.19 4.24
CA ALA A 100 10.64 -14.87 3.64
C ALA A 100 9.30 -14.63 2.93
N VAL A 101 8.78 -15.62 2.22
CA VAL A 101 7.45 -15.59 1.59
C VAL A 101 6.32 -15.51 2.62
N GLU A 102 6.40 -16.23 3.74
CA GLU A 102 5.42 -16.13 4.82
C GLU A 102 5.36 -14.71 5.40
N LEU A 103 6.52 -14.12 5.69
CA LEU A 103 6.62 -12.75 6.21
C LEU A 103 6.12 -11.72 5.19
N LEU A 104 6.48 -11.88 3.91
CA LEU A 104 5.95 -11.07 2.83
C LEU A 104 4.42 -11.17 2.78
N SER A 105 3.86 -12.38 2.82
CA SER A 105 2.41 -12.61 2.71
C SER A 105 1.64 -11.88 3.82
N SER A 106 2.08 -12.01 5.07
CA SER A 106 1.47 -11.32 6.22
C SER A 106 1.61 -9.80 6.10
N SER A 107 2.82 -9.31 5.86
CA SER A 107 3.11 -7.88 5.75
C SER A 107 2.33 -7.22 4.61
N ILE A 108 2.25 -7.89 3.45
CA ILE A 108 1.50 -7.44 2.28
C ILE A 108 -0.01 -7.36 2.59
N SER A 109 -0.59 -8.43 3.15
CA SER A 109 -2.02 -8.50 3.49
C SER A 109 -2.45 -7.41 4.49
N GLU A 110 -1.68 -7.26 5.57
CA GLU A 110 -1.93 -6.28 6.62
C GLU A 110 -1.81 -4.85 6.06
N PHE A 111 -0.72 -4.57 5.34
CA PHE A 111 -0.46 -3.22 4.88
C PHE A 111 -1.37 -2.79 3.73
N PHE A 112 -1.70 -3.71 2.82
CA PHE A 112 -2.67 -3.43 1.75
C PHE A 112 -4.03 -3.02 2.34
N SER A 113 -4.50 -3.75 3.35
CA SER A 113 -5.78 -3.46 4.02
C SER A 113 -5.77 -2.07 4.67
N PHE A 114 -4.67 -1.72 5.33
CA PHE A 114 -4.46 -0.37 5.88
C PHE A 114 -4.50 0.71 4.79
N VAL A 115 -3.69 0.55 3.73
CA VAL A 115 -3.58 1.53 2.64
C VAL A 115 -4.92 1.73 1.93
N LEU A 116 -5.61 0.65 1.57
CA LEU A 116 -6.89 0.73 0.90
C LEU A 116 -7.94 1.42 1.78
N GLY A 117 -7.99 1.06 3.07
CA GLY A 117 -8.90 1.68 4.04
C GLY A 117 -8.67 3.18 4.16
N ALA A 118 -7.41 3.60 4.31
CA ALA A 118 -7.05 5.01 4.40
C ALA A 118 -7.43 5.79 3.13
N LEU A 119 -7.13 5.23 1.94
CA LEU A 119 -7.47 5.87 0.66
C LEU A 119 -8.97 6.04 0.46
N ILE A 120 -9.78 5.06 0.85
CA ILE A 120 -11.25 5.16 0.76
C ILE A 120 -11.78 6.29 1.63
N ILE A 121 -11.31 6.39 2.88
CA ILE A 121 -11.72 7.45 3.80
C ILE A 121 -11.29 8.83 3.29
N LEU A 122 -10.06 8.95 2.79
CA LEU A 122 -9.57 10.21 2.22
C LEU A 122 -10.38 10.65 1.00
N ALA A 123 -10.70 9.72 0.10
CA ALA A 123 -11.53 10.02 -1.07
C ALA A 123 -12.96 10.43 -0.70
N ASP A 124 -13.56 9.79 0.31
CA ASP A 124 -14.90 10.15 0.78
C ASP A 124 -14.94 11.54 1.45
N LEU A 125 -13.92 11.86 2.25
CA LEU A 125 -13.75 13.18 2.85
C LEU A 125 -13.58 14.26 1.77
N GLU A 126 -12.78 13.97 0.74
CA GLU A 126 -12.55 14.91 -0.36
C GLU A 126 -13.83 15.13 -1.18
N ALA A 127 -14.57 14.07 -1.52
CA ALA A 127 -15.84 14.17 -2.22
C ALA A 127 -16.87 14.96 -1.41
N THR A 128 -16.93 14.73 -0.10
CA THR A 128 -17.80 15.46 0.83
C THR A 128 -17.43 16.94 0.87
N ALA A 129 -16.15 17.29 1.02
CA ALA A 129 -15.68 18.68 1.06
C ALA A 129 -15.97 19.45 -0.24
N ARG A 130 -15.81 18.80 -1.41
CA ARG A 130 -16.18 19.37 -2.71
C ARG A 130 -17.68 19.69 -2.75
N ASN A 131 -18.54 18.75 -2.37
CA ASN A 131 -20.00 18.93 -2.35
C ASN A 131 -20.49 20.06 -1.43
N TYR A 132 -19.80 20.29 -0.31
CA TYR A 132 -20.10 21.44 0.56
C TYR A 132 -19.71 22.78 -0.07
N SER A 133 -18.62 22.82 -0.84
CA SER A 133 -18.13 24.04 -1.48
C SER A 133 -19.08 24.50 -2.60
N THR A 134 -19.52 23.57 -3.47
CA THR A 134 -20.49 23.87 -4.55
C THR A 134 -21.84 24.35 -4.01
N LYS A 135 -22.32 23.79 -2.90
CA LYS A 135 -23.58 24.24 -2.26
C LYS A 135 -23.51 25.65 -1.65
N ASN A 136 -22.34 26.14 -1.29
CA ASN A 136 -22.17 27.49 -0.74
C ASN A 136 -22.03 28.56 -1.83
N GLU A 137 -21.41 28.23 -2.97
CA GLU A 137 -21.38 29.13 -4.14
C GLU A 137 -22.80 29.41 -4.66
N ASP A 138 -23.66 28.39 -4.71
CA ASP A 138 -25.06 28.50 -5.15
C ASP A 138 -25.97 29.31 -4.20
N LYS A 139 -25.55 29.54 -2.95
CA LYS A 139 -26.29 30.40 -2.00
C LYS A 139 -25.81 31.85 -2.01
N SER A 140 -24.67 32.14 -2.63
CA SER A 140 -24.13 33.50 -2.76
C SER A 140 -24.76 34.31 -3.91
N SER A 141 -25.49 33.64 -4.79
CA SER A 141 -26.13 34.19 -5.99
C SER A 141 -27.57 34.68 -5.77
N VAL A 142 -28.02 34.85 -4.52
CA VAL A 142 -29.32 35.50 -4.25
C VAL A 142 -29.19 36.99 -4.58
N PRO A 143 -29.90 37.52 -5.58
CA PRO A 143 -29.80 38.93 -5.91
C PRO A 143 -30.33 39.75 -4.74
N ARG A 144 -29.52 40.67 -4.21
CA ARG A 144 -30.01 41.72 -3.32
C ARG A 144 -30.95 42.60 -4.15
N VAL A 145 -32.25 42.41 -3.95
CA VAL A 145 -33.26 43.31 -4.50
C VAL A 145 -33.05 44.67 -3.81
N MET A 146 -32.75 45.68 -4.64
CA MET A 146 -32.60 47.08 -4.27
C MET A 146 -33.97 47.72 -4.04
#